data_AF-A0A392NKL4-F1
#
_entry.id   AF-A0A392NKL4-F1
#
_cell.length_a   1.000
_cell.length_b   1.000
_cell.length_c   1.000
_cell.angle_alpha   90.00
_cell.angle_beta   90.00
_cell.angle_gamma   90.00
#
_symmetry.space_group_name_H-M   'P 1'
#
loop_
_entity.id
_entity.type
_entity.pdbx_description
1 polymer ?
#
loop_
_entity_poly.entity_id
_entity_poly.type
_entity_poly.pdbx_seq_one_letter_code
_entity_poly.pdbx_strand_id
1 'polypeptide(L)' 'MLIPANAVSKVLGKGGANIANIRKISGATVEISDTRSGCGDRIALISGTPEQKRAAENLIQAFIMST' A
#
# COMPACT_ATOMS: atom_id res chain seq x y z
N MET A 1 3.52 -2.99 -6.62
CA MET A 1 3.77 -1.55 -6.43
C MET A 1 4.89 -1.36 -5.42
N LEU A 2 5.91 -0.53 -5.71
CA LEU A 2 6.96 -0.19 -4.74
C LEU A 2 6.47 0.93 -3.83
N ILE A 3 6.67 0.79 -2.52
CA ILE A 3 6.37 1.80 -1.51
C ILE A 3 7.69 2.19 -0.84
N PRO A 4 8.08 3.47 -0.92
CA PRO A 4 9.31 3.91 -0.30
C PRO A 4 9.21 3.87 1.23
N ALA A 5 10.33 3.59 1.91
CA ALA A 5 10.38 3.39 3.37
C ALA A 5 9.70 4.53 4.16
N ASN A 6 9.87 5.77 3.72
CA ASN A 6 9.29 6.96 4.35
C ASN A 6 7.75 7.03 4.26
N ALA A 7 7.16 6.41 3.23
CA ALA A 7 5.72 6.39 3.00
C ALA A 7 5.05 5.12 3.54
N VAL A 8 5.79 4.04 3.76
CA VAL A 8 5.28 2.78 4.34
C VAL A 8 4.52 3.05 5.64
N SER A 9 5.07 3.85 6.54
CA SER A 9 4.42 4.18 7.82
C SER A 9 3.10 4.94 7.62
N LYS A 10 3.01 5.80 6.59
CA LYS A 10 1.78 6.52 6.23
C LYS A 10 0.75 5.58 5.63
N VAL A 11 1.17 4.66 4.76
CA VAL A 11 0.30 3.67 4.10
C VAL A 11 -0.24 2.64 5.09
N LEU A 12 0.58 2.12 6.02
CA LEU A 12 0.10 1.24 7.10
C LEU A 12 -0.80 2.01 8.06
N GLY A 13 -0.39 3.23 8.45
CA GLY A 13 -1.02 4.00 9.51
C GLY A 13 -0.81 3.37 10.90
N LYS A 14 -1.29 4.05 11.94
CA LYS A 14 -1.24 3.52 13.32
C LYS A 14 -1.99 2.19 13.40
N GLY A 15 -1.30 1.13 13.80
CA GLY A 15 -1.87 -0.21 13.97
C GLY A 15 -2.39 -0.86 12.68
N GLY A 16 -1.98 -0.39 11.50
CA GLY A 16 -2.49 -0.94 10.24
C GLY A 16 -3.88 -0.43 9.82
N ALA A 17 -4.38 0.64 10.45
CA ALA A 17 -5.72 1.18 10.14
C ALA A 17 -5.86 1.69 8.70
N ASN A 18 -4.82 2.35 8.16
CA ASN A 18 -4.88 2.87 6.79
C ASN A 18 -4.86 1.75 5.77
N ILE A 19 -3.98 0.76 5.93
CA ILE A 19 -3.92 -0.39 5.01
C ILE A 19 -5.21 -1.23 5.08
N ALA A 20 -5.83 -1.35 6.26
CA ALA A 20 -7.12 -1.99 6.41
C ALA A 20 -8.22 -1.22 5.66
N ASN A 21 -8.23 0.11 5.76
CA ASN A 21 -9.15 0.95 4.98
C ASN A 21 -8.91 0.84 3.47
N ILE A 22 -7.65 0.82 3.01
CA ILE A 22 -7.31 0.65 1.60
C ILE A 22 -7.90 -0.66 1.08
N ARG A 23 -7.67 -1.77 1.78
CA ARG A 23 -8.22 -3.09 1.43
C ARG A 23 -9.76 -3.06 1.42
N LYS A 24 -10.38 -2.42 2.41
CA LYS A 24 -11.84 -2.32 2.54
C LYS A 24 -12.48 -1.48 1.43
N ILE A 25 -11.89 -0.33 1.10
CA ILE A 25 -12.39 0.61 0.10
C ILE A 25 -12.14 0.08 -1.32
N SER A 26 -10.93 -0.41 -1.58
CA SER A 26 -10.58 -0.97 -2.89
C SER A 26 -11.22 -2.32 -3.16
N GLY A 27 -11.58 -3.08 -2.11
CA GLY A 27 -11.98 -4.47 -2.23
C GLY A 27 -10.84 -5.40 -2.68
N ALA A 28 -9.61 -4.89 -2.83
CA ALA A 28 -8.46 -5.67 -3.23
C ALA A 28 -7.75 -6.26 -2.01
N THR A 29 -7.13 -7.41 -2.22
CA THR A 29 -6.16 -7.97 -1.28
C THR A 29 -4.83 -7.27 -1.49
N VAL A 30 -4.34 -6.57 -0.46
CA VAL A 30 -3.06 -5.86 -0.51
C VAL A 30 -2.10 -6.46 0.51
N GLU A 31 -1.03 -7.12 0.08
CA GLU A 31 0.03 -7.65 0.95
C GLU A 31 1.27 -6.78 0.88
N ILE A 32 1.93 -6.54 2.01
CA ILE A 32 3.14 -5.72 2.08
C ILE A 32 4.31 -6.65 2.40
N SER A 33 5.23 -6.79 1.46
CA SER A 33 6.44 -7.60 1.60
C SER A 33 7.68 -6.71 1.66
N ASP A 34 8.62 -7.02 2.56
CA ASP A 34 9.89 -6.30 2.63
C ASP A 34 10.75 -6.60 1.40
N THR A 35 11.37 -5.56 0.83
CA THR A 35 12.36 -5.78 -0.23
C THR A 35 13.69 -6.18 0.40
N ARG A 36 14.37 -7.16 -0.20
CA ARG A 36 15.71 -7.57 0.26
C ARG A 36 16.80 -6.50 0.03
N SER A 37 16.46 -5.35 -0.56
CA SER A 37 17.43 -4.37 -1.06
C SER A 37 18.02 -3.44 0.01
N GLY A 38 17.77 -3.66 1.31
CA GLY A 38 18.42 -2.90 2.39
C GLY A 38 18.03 -1.42 2.51
N CYS A 39 17.27 -0.87 1.57
CA CYS A 39 16.82 0.53 1.53
C CYS A 39 15.57 0.79 2.40
N GLY A 40 14.98 -0.26 2.97
CA GLY A 40 13.74 -0.16 3.76
C GLY A 40 12.47 -0.03 2.91
N ASP A 41 12.61 -0.05 1.58
CA ASP A 41 11.48 -0.06 0.66
C ASP A 41 10.69 -1.36 0.79
N ARG A 42 9.38 -1.25 0.56
CA ARG A 42 8.46 -2.39 0.61
C ARG A 42 7.74 -2.55 -0.71
N ILE A 43 7.32 -3.76 -1.00
CA ILE A 43 6.49 -4.08 -2.16
C ILE A 43 5.07 -4.35 -1.68
N ALA A 44 4.13 -3.55 -2.17
CA ALA A 44 2.71 -3.88 -2.11
C ALA A 44 2.34 -4.82 -3.26
N LEU A 45 1.94 -6.03 -2.91
CA LEU A 45 1.34 -7.02 -3.80
C LEU A 45 -0.18 -6.85 -3.75
N ILE A 46 -0.79 -6.52 -4.89
CA ILE A 46 -2.21 -6.23 -4.97
C ILE A 46 -2.87 -7.29 -5.84
N SER A 47 -3.86 -7.98 -5.28
CA SER A 47 -4.58 -9.09 -5.86
C SER A 47 -6.09 -8.80 -5.86
N GLY A 48 -6.77 -9.13 -6.97
CA GLY A 48 -8.17 -8.79 -7.19
C GLY A 48 -8.46 -8.50 -8.67
N THR A 49 -9.64 -7.94 -8.94
CA THR A 49 -10.03 -7.47 -10.28
C THR A 49 -9.17 -6.26 -10.70
N PRO A 50 -9.06 -5.97 -12.01
CA PRO A 50 -8.32 -4.79 -12.47
C PRO A 50 -8.83 -3.47 -11.87
N GLU A 51 -10.14 -3.34 -11.64
CA GLU A 51 -10.73 -2.17 -10.98
C GLU A 51 -10.31 -2.06 -9.51
N GLN A 52 -10.37 -3.17 -8.77
CA GLN A 52 -9.91 -3.23 -7.38
C GLN A 52 -8.42 -2.91 -7.26
N LYS A 53 -7.60 -3.46 -8.17
CA LYS A 53 -6.17 -3.16 -8.23
C LYS A 53 -5.91 -1.67 -8.43
N ARG A 54 -6.55 -1.06 -9.43
CA ARG A 54 -6.42 0.39 -9.69
C ARG A 54 -6.88 1.22 -8.49
N ALA A 55 -7.98 0.85 -7.84
CA ALA A 55 -8.46 1.55 -6.65
C ALA A 55 -7.45 1.47 -5.50
N ALA A 56 -6.90 0.29 -5.21
CA ALA A 56 -5.86 0.12 -4.19
C ALA A 56 -4.59 0.91 -4.53
N GLU A 57 -4.11 0.84 -5.78
CA GLU A 57 -2.94 1.60 -6.22
C GLU A 57 -3.13 3.11 -6.04
N ASN A 58 -4.26 3.65 -6.49
CA ASN A 58 -4.57 5.08 -6.33
C ASN A 58 -4.59 5.50 -4.86
N LEU A 59 -5.19 4.70 -3.98
CA LEU A 59 -5.24 5.01 -2.55
C LEU A 59 -3.85 4.99 -1.93
N ILE A 60 -3.05 3.96 -2.20
CA ILE A 60 -1.67 3.86 -1.69
C ILE A 60 -0.85 5.06 -2.21
N GLN A 61 -1.00 5.41 -3.48
CA GLN A 61 -0.28 6.52 -4.09
C GLN A 61 -0.69 7.87 -3.49
N ALA A 62 -1.96 8.06 -3.16
CA ALA A 62 -2.44 9.23 -2.43
C ALA A 62 -1.80 9.37 -1.05
N PHE A 63 -1.58 8.26 -0.32
CA PHE A 63 -0.85 8.29 0.96
C PHE A 63 0.65 8.57 0.79
N ILE A 64 1.26 8.12 -0.31
CA ILE A 64 2.67 8.42 -0.63
C ILE A 64 2.83 9.91 -0.97
N MET A 65 1.91 10.47 -1.75
CA MET A 65 1.95 11.87 -2.22
C MET A 65 1.42 12.89 -1.22
N SER A 66 0.71 12.47 -0.16
CA SER A 66 0.28 13.35 0.92
C SER A 66 1.51 13.81 1.71
N THR A 67 2.12 14.91 1.26
CA THR A 67 3.26 15.59 1.87
C THR A 67 2.84 16.63 2.88
#